data_AF-A0A160N213-F1
#
_entry.id   AF-A0A160N213-F1
#
_cell.length_a   1.000
_cell.length_b   1.000
_cell.length_c   1.000
_cell.angle_alpha   90.00
_cell.angle_beta   90.00
_cell.angle_gamma   90.00
#
_symmetry.space_group_name_H-M   'P 1'
#
loop_
_entity.id
_entity.type
_entity.pdbx_description
1 polymer ?
#
loop_
_entity_poly.entity_id
_entity_poly.type
_entity_poly.pdbx_seq_one_letter_code
_entity_poly.pdbx_strand_id
1 'polypeptide(L)' 'MLEAVQRWSEDELRSVNAQIEYLLRDALRKAGRLKPAKPDPVDDDE' A
#
# COMPACT_ATOMS: atom_id res chain seq x y z
N MET A 1 5.35 -8.62 -17.12
CA MET A 1 5.34 -7.94 -15.80
C MET A 1 3.93 -7.64 -15.33
N LEU A 2 3.11 -6.93 -16.12
CA LEU A 2 1.73 -6.59 -15.73
C LEU A 2 0.88 -7.83 -15.41
N GLU A 3 0.98 -8.90 -16.19
CA GLU A 3 0.26 -10.16 -15.95
C GLU A 3 0.67 -10.84 -14.63
N ALA A 4 1.97 -10.83 -14.30
CA ALA A 4 2.46 -11.39 -13.05
C ALA A 4 1.94 -10.61 -11.84
N VAL A 5 1.87 -9.28 -11.92
CA VAL A 5 1.29 -8.44 -10.87
C VAL A 5 -0.22 -8.67 -10.77
N GLN A 6 -0.93 -8.82 -11.90
CA GLN A 6 -2.36 -9.17 -11.91
C GLN A 6 -2.63 -10.48 -11.20
N ARG A 7 -1.94 -11.56 -11.59
CA ARG A 7 -2.13 -12.87 -10.99
C ARG A 7 -1.82 -12.90 -9.50
N TRP A 8 -0.76 -12.22 -9.08
CA TRP A 8 -0.45 -12.08 -7.65
C TRP A 8 -1.53 -11.30 -6.89
N SER A 9 -2.08 -10.23 -7.49
CA SER A 9 -3.19 -9.49 -6.89
C SER A 9 -4.42 -10.38 -6.71
N GLU A 10 -4.75 -11.21 -7.71
CA GLU A 10 -5.85 -12.18 -7.66
C GLU A 10 -5.63 -13.22 -6.55
N ASP A 11 -4.42 -13.78 -6.44
CA ASP A 11 -4.06 -14.76 -5.40
C ASP A 11 -4.23 -14.17 -3.99
N GLU A 12 -4.04 -12.86 -3.83
CA GLU A 12 -4.19 -12.16 -2.55
C GLU A 12 -5.56 -11.47 -2.36
N LEU A 13 -6.51 -11.71 -3.28
CA LEU A 13 -7.84 -11.08 -3.29
C LEU A 13 -7.78 -9.54 -3.22
N ARG A 14 -6.75 -8.95 -3.86
CA ARG A 14 -6.53 -7.52 -3.96
C ARG A 14 -6.79 -7.03 -5.37
N SER A 15 -7.21 -5.77 -5.49
CA SER A 15 -7.13 -5.10 -6.78
C SER A 15 -5.67 -4.85 -7.16
N VAL A 16 -5.40 -4.75 -8.46
CA VAL A 16 -4.04 -4.43 -8.96
C VAL A 16 -3.52 -3.12 -8.38
N ASN A 17 -4.38 -2.11 -8.22
CA ASN A 17 -4.01 -0.83 -7.60
C ASN A 17 -3.61 -1.02 -6.13
N ALA A 18 -4.37 -1.82 -5.37
CA ALA A 18 -4.04 -2.11 -3.97
C ALA A 18 -2.71 -2.89 -3.85
N GLN A 19 -2.44 -3.81 -4.78
CA GLN A 19 -1.17 -4.54 -4.80
C GLN A 19 0.02 -3.62 -5.09
N ILE A 20 -0.13 -2.72 -6.06
CA ILE A 20 0.89 -1.71 -6.39
C ILE A 20 1.14 -0.79 -5.18
N GLU A 21 0.09 -0.32 -4.52
CA GLU A 21 0.24 0.52 -3.33
C GLU A 21 0.97 -0.21 -2.19
N TYR A 22 0.61 -1.47 -1.94
CA TYR A 22 1.27 -2.31 -0.95
C TYR A 22 2.77 -2.43 -1.21
N LEU A 23 3.13 -2.77 -2.46
CA LEU A 23 4.52 -2.88 -2.90
C LEU A 23 5.30 -1.58 -2.74
N LEU A 24 4.71 -0.45 -3.14
CA LEU A 24 5.33 0.87 -3.01
C LEU A 24 5.54 1.23 -1.54
N ARG A 25 4.55 1.01 -0.67
CA ARG A 25 4.69 1.25 0.77
C ARG A 25 5.77 0.37 1.40
N ASP A 26 5.82 -0.90 1.04
CA ASP A 26 6.83 -1.83 1.53
C ASP A 26 8.24 -1.46 1.05
N ALA A 27 8.40 -1.11 -0.24
CA ALA A 27 9.67 -0.63 -0.79
C ALA A 27 10.14 0.67 -0.12
N LEU A 28 9.24 1.64 0.08
CA LEU A 28 9.53 2.88 0.79
C LEU A 28 9.91 2.63 2.26
N ARG A 29 9.25 1.69 2.94
CA ARG A 29 9.59 1.28 4.31
C ARG A 29 10.99 0.67 4.36
N LYS A 30 11.29 -0.29 3.49
CA LYS A 30 12.61 -0.93 3.38
C LYS A 30 13.72 0.06 3.05
N ALA A 31 13.42 1.07 2.24
CA ALA A 31 14.34 2.16 1.93
C ALA A 31 14.48 3.21 3.06
N GLY A 32 13.75 3.08 4.17
CA GLY A 32 13.75 4.06 5.26
C GLY A 32 13.10 5.40 4.88
N ARG A 33 12.30 5.43 3.81
CA ARG A 33 11.68 6.65 3.26
C ARG A 33 10.23 6.83 3.69
N LEU A 34 9.63 5.80 4.29
CA LEU A 34 8.30 5.92 4.86
C LEU A 34 8.39 6.72 6.16
N LYS A 35 7.97 7.99 6.13
CA LYS A 35 7.82 8.80 7.34
C LYS A 35 6.79 8.10 8.25
N PRO A 36 6.97 8.11 9.58
CA PRO A 36 5.92 7.64 10.49
C PRO A 36 4.67 8.45 10.17
N ALA A 37 3.56 7.75 9.90
CA ALA A 37 2.28 8.40 9.79
C ALA A 37 2.07 9.12 11.12
N LYS A 38 2.04 10.45 11.10
CA LYS A 38 1.41 11.17 12.20
C LYS A 38 -0.02 10.65 12.24
N PRO A 39 -0.55 10.26 13.40
CA PRO A 39 -1.98 10.02 13.49
C PRO A 39 -2.64 11.28 12.95
N ASP A 40 -3.46 11.13 11.91
CA ASP A 40 -4.34 12.21 11.50
C ASP A 40 -5.14 12.58 12.75
N PRO A 41 -5.24 13.87 13.11
CA PRO A 41 -6.16 14.26 14.16
C PRO A 41 -7.52 13.68 13.76
N VAL A 42 -8.04 12.82 14.63
CA VAL A 42 -9.44 12.43 14.57
C VAL A 42 -10.17 13.74 14.82
N ASP A 43 -10.65 14.36 13.75
CA ASP A 43 -11.65 15.41 13.87
C ASP A 43 -12.90 14.68 14.39
N ASP A 44 -13.01 14.62 15.72
CA ASP A 44 -14.26 14.38 16.43
C ASP A 44 -15.15 15.60 16.17
N ASP A 45 -15.67 15.73 14.95
CA ASP A 45 -16.78 16.64 14.67
C ASP A 45 -18.08 15.93 15.07
N GLU A 46 -18.77 16.53 16.06
CA GLU A 46 -20.10 16.19 16.59
C GLU A 46 -21.19 16.03 15.50
#